data_AF-A0A1A9ZHY9-F1
#
_entry.id   AF-A0A1A9ZHY9-F1
#
_cell.length_a   1.000
_cell.length_b   1.000
_cell.length_c   1.000
_cell.angle_alpha   90.00
_cell.angle_beta   90.00
_cell.angle_gamma   90.00
#
_symmetry.space_group_name_H-M   'P 1'
#
loop_
_entity.id
_entity.type
_entity.pdbx_description
1 polymer ?
#
loop_
_entity_poly.entity_id
_entity_poly.type
_entity_poly.pdbx_seq_one_letter_code
_entity_poly.pdbx_strand_id
1 'polypeptide(L)'
;MVVRRGEIVHKSEEQQHYFNTPFQLSLPPPGHDHNVLSDSPDSADTLSFPVKDGDVILVATDGVFDNVPEKLLLDMLKEVEGVTDPVKLQMTANSLALMARSLSFDSDFMSPFAINARRNNINATGGKPDDITVVLATVAI
;
A
#
# COMPACT_ATOMS: atom_id res chain seq x y z
N MET A 1 -0.70 -2.63 -6.69
CA MET A 1 -0.19 -4.01 -6.88
C MET A 1 -1.17 -4.78 -7.72
N VAL A 2 -0.68 -5.62 -8.64
CA VAL A 2 -1.50 -6.52 -9.48
C VAL A 2 -1.04 -7.95 -9.27
N VAL A 3 -1.98 -8.83 -8.93
CA VAL A 3 -1.77 -10.26 -8.71
C VAL A 3 -2.44 -11.06 -9.83
N ARG A 4 -1.73 -12.05 -10.36
CA ARG A 4 -2.19 -12.94 -11.43
C ARG A 4 -1.57 -14.31 -11.24
N ARG A 5 -2.40 -15.37 -11.21
CA ARG A 5 -1.97 -16.77 -11.05
C ARG A 5 -1.09 -16.97 -9.81
N GLY A 6 -1.42 -16.25 -8.75
CA GLY A 6 -0.74 -16.26 -7.48
C GLY A 6 0.66 -15.65 -7.47
N GLU A 7 0.97 -14.77 -8.42
CA GLU A 7 2.22 -14.02 -8.44
C GLU A 7 1.93 -12.51 -8.55
N ILE A 8 2.81 -11.70 -7.97
CA ILE A 8 2.78 -10.25 -8.16
C ILE A 8 3.36 -9.97 -9.54
N VAL A 9 2.50 -9.60 -10.50
CA VAL A 9 2.92 -9.31 -11.88
C VAL A 9 3.22 -7.84 -12.11
N HIS A 10 2.76 -6.96 -11.21
CA HIS A 10 3.08 -5.54 -11.23
C HIS A 10 2.94 -4.90 -9.84
N LYS A 11 3.83 -3.97 -9.52
CA LYS A 11 3.78 -3.17 -8.30
C LYS A 11 4.35 -1.78 -8.62
N SER A 12 3.73 -0.73 -8.11
CA SER A 12 4.27 0.63 -8.19
C SER A 12 5.42 0.78 -7.21
N GLU A 13 6.42 1.58 -7.58
CA GLU A 13 7.49 1.99 -6.67
C GLU A 13 7.00 3.14 -5.78
N GLU A 14 7.56 3.22 -4.57
CA GLU A 14 7.27 4.33 -3.65
C GLU A 14 8.04 5.58 -4.07
N GLN A 15 7.35 6.71 -4.25
CA GLN A 15 7.97 8.00 -4.52
C GLN A 15 8.25 8.73 -3.20
N GLN A 16 9.52 8.83 -2.80
CA GLN A 16 9.95 9.43 -1.54
C GLN A 16 11.19 10.30 -1.73
N HIS A 17 11.29 11.39 -0.95
CA HIS A 17 12.50 12.23 -0.88
C HIS A 17 13.60 11.54 -0.06
N TYR A 18 13.18 10.88 1.02
CA TYR A 18 13.97 10.00 1.89
C TYR A 18 13.00 9.13 2.69
N PHE A 19 13.52 8.19 3.48
CA PHE A 19 12.69 7.20 4.18
C PHE A 19 11.54 7.85 4.95
N ASN A 20 10.32 7.34 4.70
CA ASN A 20 9.07 7.79 5.33
C ASN A 20 8.77 9.29 5.11
N THR A 21 9.26 9.87 4.01
CA THR A 21 8.94 11.23 3.55
C THR A 21 8.50 11.18 2.09
N PRO A 22 7.21 10.87 1.85
CA PRO A 22 6.68 10.71 0.50
C PRO A 22 6.66 12.02 -0.28
N PHE A 23 6.66 11.90 -1.60
CA PHE A 23 6.29 13.00 -2.48
C PHE A 23 4.86 13.43 -2.15
N GLN A 24 4.61 14.74 -2.11
CA GLN A 24 3.33 15.26 -1.69
C GLN A 24 2.99 16.58 -2.39
N LEU A 25 1.73 16.70 -2.77
CA LEU A 25 1.14 17.99 -3.11
C LEU A 25 0.79 18.70 -1.81
N SER A 26 1.23 19.94 -1.66
CA SER A 26 0.99 20.70 -0.43
C SER A 26 0.41 22.08 -0.70
N LEU A 27 -0.46 22.52 0.21
CA LEU A 27 -0.92 23.90 0.28
C LEU A 27 -0.61 24.43 1.69
N PRO A 28 0.59 24.99 1.91
CA PRO A 28 0.99 25.45 3.22
C PRO A 28 0.10 26.61 3.70
N PRO A 29 -0.18 26.72 5.02
CA PRO A 29 -0.85 27.88 5.57
C PRO A 29 -0.07 29.18 5.27
N PRO A 30 -0.73 30.35 5.23
CA PRO A 30 -0.05 31.62 5.02
C PRO A 30 1.14 31.82 5.97
N GLY A 31 2.29 32.21 5.42
CA GLY A 31 3.54 32.47 6.16
C GLY A 31 4.36 31.23 6.54
N HIS A 32 4.04 30.04 6.03
CA HIS A 32 4.74 28.79 6.30
C HIS A 32 5.36 28.15 5.04
N ASP A 33 5.50 28.91 3.96
CA ASP A 33 5.94 28.47 2.63
C ASP A 33 7.44 28.14 2.54
N HIS A 34 8.26 28.66 3.44
CA HIS A 34 9.73 28.59 3.29
C HIS A 34 10.36 27.23 3.61
N ASN A 35 9.65 26.27 4.23
CA ASN A 35 10.20 24.98 4.66
C ASN A 35 9.25 23.79 4.43
N VAL A 36 8.35 23.88 3.45
CA VAL A 36 7.38 22.82 3.15
C VAL A 36 7.80 22.09 1.88
N LEU A 37 7.95 20.77 1.97
CA LEU A 37 8.07 19.92 0.80
C LEU A 37 6.78 20.04 0.00
N SER A 38 6.87 20.45 -1.25
CA SER A 38 5.74 20.55 -2.16
C SER A 38 6.19 20.14 -3.54
N ASP A 39 5.72 18.98 -3.98
CA ASP A 39 5.99 18.43 -5.30
C ASP A 39 4.97 18.97 -6.32
N SER A 40 5.36 19.01 -7.60
CA SER A 40 4.44 19.33 -8.69
C SER A 40 3.63 18.09 -9.06
N PRO A 41 2.37 18.22 -9.53
CA PRO A 41 1.67 17.11 -10.19
C PRO A 41 2.48 16.47 -11.33
N ASP A 42 3.37 17.23 -11.98
CA ASP A 42 4.26 16.72 -13.03
C ASP A 42 5.33 15.74 -12.52
N SER A 43 5.56 15.69 -11.20
CA SER A 43 6.46 14.71 -10.56
C SER A 43 5.81 13.33 -10.38
N ALA A 44 4.51 13.20 -10.64
CA ALA A 44 3.80 11.94 -10.48
C ALA A 44 4.28 10.89 -11.49
N ASP A 45 4.59 9.69 -11.00
CA ASP A 45 4.89 8.58 -11.90
C ASP A 45 3.63 8.15 -12.65
N THR A 46 3.70 8.21 -13.98
CA THR A 46 2.64 7.70 -14.86
C THR A 46 3.03 6.35 -15.42
N LEU A 47 2.22 5.33 -15.15
CA LEU A 47 2.46 3.97 -15.61
C LEU A 47 1.23 3.40 -16.32
N SER A 48 1.47 2.50 -17.26
CA SER A 48 0.42 1.76 -17.95
C SER A 48 0.80 0.28 -17.96
N PHE A 49 -0.15 -0.56 -17.55
CA PHE A 49 0.07 -1.99 -17.44
C PHE A 49 -1.07 -2.76 -18.14
N PRO A 50 -0.76 -3.67 -19.07
CA PRO A 50 -1.77 -4.48 -19.73
C PRO A 50 -2.33 -5.55 -18.78
N VAL A 51 -3.59 -5.35 -18.39
CA VAL A 51 -4.35 -6.29 -17.55
C VAL A 51 -4.86 -7.48 -18.36
N LYS A 52 -5.21 -8.56 -17.65
CA LYS A 52 -5.85 -9.77 -18.18
C LYS A 52 -7.08 -10.11 -17.34
N ASP A 53 -8.03 -10.79 -17.97
CA ASP A 53 -9.18 -11.37 -17.26
C ASP A 53 -8.71 -12.20 -16.05
N GLY A 54 -9.35 -11.96 -14.91
CA GLY A 54 -9.04 -12.58 -13.63
C GLY A 54 -7.97 -11.88 -12.79
N ASP A 55 -7.27 -10.86 -13.30
CA ASP A 55 -6.28 -10.10 -12.52
C ASP A 55 -6.93 -9.46 -11.29
N VAL A 56 -6.23 -9.47 -10.16
CA VAL A 56 -6.62 -8.80 -8.93
C VAL A 56 -5.78 -7.55 -8.75
N ILE A 57 -6.43 -6.40 -8.61
CA ILE A 57 -5.79 -5.09 -8.45
C ILE A 57 -6.03 -4.63 -7.01
N LEU A 58 -4.94 -4.50 -6.26
CA LEU A 58 -4.93 -3.87 -4.94
C LEU A 58 -4.32 -2.47 -5.04
N VAL A 59 -5.11 -1.46 -4.67
CA VAL A 59 -4.66 -0.10 -4.41
C VAL A 59 -4.88 0.18 -2.93
N ALA A 60 -3.86 0.66 -2.23
CA ALA A 60 -3.95 0.92 -0.81
C ALA A 60 -3.02 2.05 -0.39
N THR A 61 -3.25 2.63 0.79
CA THR A 61 -2.30 3.54 1.44
C THR A 61 -1.09 2.76 1.99
N ASP A 62 -0.03 3.48 2.31
CA ASP A 62 1.15 2.93 2.98
C ASP A 62 0.81 2.25 4.30
N GLY A 63 -0.23 2.69 5.03
CA GLY A 63 -0.75 2.00 6.21
C GLY A 63 -1.03 0.50 6.03
N VAL A 64 -1.26 0.02 4.80
CA VAL A 64 -1.29 -1.42 4.48
C VAL A 64 0.10 -1.98 4.23
N PHE A 65 0.85 -1.39 3.31
CA PHE A 65 2.14 -1.93 2.86
C PHE A 65 3.24 -1.87 3.93
N ASP A 66 3.14 -0.90 4.85
CA ASP A 66 4.02 -0.75 6.01
C ASP A 66 3.77 -1.81 7.08
N ASN A 67 2.56 -2.39 7.13
CA ASN A 67 2.13 -3.25 8.22
C ASN A 67 1.85 -4.70 7.81
N VAL A 68 1.53 -4.97 6.55
CA VAL A 68 1.20 -6.32 6.10
C VAL A 68 2.35 -6.88 5.23
N PRO A 69 2.99 -7.99 5.65
CA PRO A 69 3.98 -8.67 4.83
C PRO A 69 3.43 -9.03 3.45
N GLU A 70 4.23 -8.80 2.42
CA GLU A 70 3.83 -9.01 1.02
C GLU A 70 3.31 -10.43 0.76
N LYS A 71 3.88 -11.44 1.43
CA LYS A 71 3.40 -12.82 1.35
C LYS A 71 1.95 -12.96 1.83
N LEU A 72 1.58 -12.31 2.94
CA LEU A 72 0.21 -12.37 3.46
C LEU A 72 -0.77 -11.63 2.55
N LEU A 73 -0.36 -10.50 1.97
CA LEU A 73 -1.14 -9.82 0.93
C LEU A 73 -1.40 -10.78 -0.24
N LEU A 74 -0.33 -11.39 -0.76
CA LEU A 74 -0.42 -12.30 -1.90
C LEU A 74 -1.32 -13.52 -1.60
N ASP A 75 -1.20 -14.13 -0.43
CA ASP A 75 -2.02 -15.27 -0.02
C ASP A 75 -3.51 -14.90 0.02
N MET A 76 -3.87 -13.71 0.50
CA MET A 76 -5.28 -13.28 0.50
C MET A 76 -5.80 -12.87 -0.88
N LEU A 77 -4.97 -12.24 -1.71
CA LEU A 77 -5.37 -11.80 -3.06
C LEU A 77 -5.57 -12.99 -4.02
N LYS A 78 -4.83 -14.09 -3.85
CA LYS A 78 -5.03 -15.34 -4.61
C LYS A 78 -6.45 -15.89 -4.53
N GLU A 79 -7.08 -15.79 -3.36
CA GLU A 79 -8.41 -16.34 -3.08
C GLU A 79 -9.56 -15.62 -3.81
N VAL A 80 -9.25 -14.46 -4.41
CA VAL A 80 -10.20 -13.62 -5.15
C VAL A 80 -9.86 -13.46 -6.62
N GLU A 81 -8.89 -14.19 -7.17
CA GLU A 81 -8.65 -14.21 -8.61
C GLU A 81 -9.90 -14.65 -9.38
N GLY A 82 -10.26 -13.88 -10.42
CA GLY A 82 -11.47 -14.14 -11.23
C GLY A 82 -12.81 -13.97 -10.49
N VAL A 83 -12.82 -13.52 -9.24
CA VAL A 83 -14.07 -13.28 -8.50
C VAL A 83 -14.74 -12.02 -9.03
N THR A 84 -16.00 -12.14 -9.45
CA THR A 84 -16.82 -11.01 -9.91
C THR A 84 -17.89 -10.59 -8.91
N ASP A 85 -18.06 -11.34 -7.81
CA ASP A 85 -19.01 -11.00 -6.75
C ASP A 85 -18.49 -9.82 -5.91
N PRO A 86 -19.15 -8.65 -5.96
CA PRO A 86 -18.71 -7.47 -5.22
C PRO A 86 -18.76 -7.66 -3.70
N VAL A 87 -19.63 -8.54 -3.17
CA VAL A 87 -19.70 -8.80 -1.73
C VAL A 87 -18.44 -9.52 -1.27
N LYS A 88 -18.02 -10.55 -2.00
CA LYS A 88 -16.78 -11.29 -1.69
C LYS A 88 -15.55 -10.37 -1.79
N LEU A 89 -15.48 -9.51 -2.81
CA LEU A 89 -14.39 -8.52 -2.94
C LEU A 89 -14.38 -7.52 -1.78
N GLN A 90 -15.54 -6.97 -1.40
CA GLN A 90 -15.63 -6.05 -0.29
C GLN A 90 -15.25 -6.72 1.05
N MET A 91 -15.65 -7.98 1.25
CA MET A 91 -15.26 -8.73 2.45
C MET A 91 -13.74 -8.92 2.51
N THR A 92 -13.09 -9.28 1.40
CA THR A 92 -11.63 -9.41 1.35
C THR A 92 -10.92 -8.08 1.59
N ALA A 93 -11.43 -6.97 1.03
CA ALA A 93 -10.91 -5.63 1.30
C ALA A 93 -11.02 -5.25 2.79
N ASN A 94 -12.15 -5.56 3.43
CA ASN A 94 -12.35 -5.33 4.86
C ASN A 94 -11.39 -6.19 5.71
N SER A 95 -11.19 -7.45 5.34
CA SER A 95 -10.23 -8.34 6.01
C SER A 95 -8.79 -7.84 5.88
N LEU A 96 -8.39 -7.34 4.71
CA LEU A 96 -7.09 -6.69 4.50
C LEU A 96 -6.90 -5.48 5.41
N ALA A 97 -7.89 -4.58 5.43
CA ALA A 97 -7.84 -3.38 6.27
C ALA A 97 -7.79 -3.72 7.77
N LEU A 98 -8.57 -4.71 8.21
CA LEU A 98 -8.57 -5.15 9.61
C LEU A 98 -7.23 -5.81 10.01
N MET A 99 -6.65 -6.61 9.11
CA MET A 99 -5.33 -7.21 9.32
C MET A 99 -4.25 -6.14 9.44
N ALA A 100 -4.20 -5.20 8.49
CA ALA A 100 -3.28 -4.07 8.52
C ALA A 100 -3.40 -3.29 9.83
N ARG A 101 -4.64 -3.00 10.26
CA ARG A 101 -4.91 -2.31 11.52
C ARG A 101 -4.41 -3.10 12.71
N SER A 102 -4.71 -4.40 12.78
CA SER A 102 -4.26 -5.24 13.90
C SER A 102 -2.74 -5.27 14.00
N LEU A 103 -2.04 -5.46 12.88
CA LEU A 103 -0.58 -5.49 12.82
C LEU A 103 0.04 -4.12 13.10
N SER A 104 -0.63 -3.03 12.74
CA SER A 104 -0.15 -1.66 12.98
C SER A 104 0.00 -1.33 14.47
N PHE A 105 -0.79 -1.97 15.34
CA PHE A 105 -0.75 -1.78 16.79
C PHE A 105 0.02 -2.87 17.55
N ASP A 106 0.57 -3.86 16.85
CA ASP A 106 1.38 -4.91 17.48
C ASP A 106 2.81 -4.38 17.69
N SER A 107 3.21 -4.19 18.95
CA SER A 107 4.53 -3.66 19.31
C SER A 107 5.68 -4.65 19.13
N ASP A 108 5.37 -5.95 19.13
CA ASP A 108 6.38 -7.03 19.07
C ASP A 108 6.57 -7.55 17.64
N PHE A 109 5.69 -7.14 16.72
CA PHE A 109 5.74 -7.50 15.32
C PHE A 109 6.83 -6.73 14.56
N MET A 110 7.71 -7.44 13.85
CA MET A 110 8.64 -6.80 12.91
C MET A 110 7.96 -6.51 11.58
N SER A 111 7.26 -5.38 11.54
CA SER A 111 6.54 -4.91 10.36
C SER A 111 7.47 -4.60 9.17
N PRO A 112 6.95 -4.64 7.92
CA PRO A 112 7.66 -4.12 6.76
C PRO A 112 8.27 -2.74 6.99
N PHE A 113 7.53 -1.83 7.63
CA PHE A 113 8.02 -0.51 8.03
C PHE A 113 9.21 -0.61 8.98
N ALA A 114 9.10 -1.36 10.08
CA ALA A 114 10.18 -1.48 11.06
C ALA A 114 11.45 -2.11 10.44
N ILE A 115 11.28 -3.07 9.52
CA ILE A 115 12.38 -3.66 8.75
C ILE A 115 13.04 -2.60 7.86
N ASN A 116 12.26 -1.81 7.12
CA ASN A 116 12.78 -0.77 6.24
C ASN A 116 13.39 0.42 7.01
N ALA A 117 12.84 0.79 8.16
CA ALA A 117 13.40 1.78 9.07
C ALA A 117 14.80 1.37 9.53
N ARG A 118 14.98 0.11 9.94
CA ARG A 118 16.29 -0.41 10.35
C ARG A 118 17.31 -0.41 9.21
N ARG A 119 16.88 -0.71 7.98
CA ARG A 119 17.73 -0.60 6.78
C ARG A 119 18.18 0.85 6.52
N ASN A 120 17.39 1.82 6.97
CA ASN A 120 17.71 3.25 6.93
C ASN A 120 18.37 3.75 8.23
N ASN A 121 18.94 2.87 9.06
CA ASN A 121 19.60 3.18 10.33
C ASN A 121 18.69 3.81 11.41
N ILE A 122 17.38 3.61 11.30
CA ILE A 122 16.40 4.02 12.30
C ILE A 122 16.02 2.80 13.14
N ASN A 123 16.25 2.87 14.45
CA ASN A 123 15.88 1.79 15.34
C ASN A 123 14.36 1.80 15.59
N ALA A 124 13.64 0.94 14.86
CA ALA A 124 12.20 0.75 15.00
C ALA A 124 11.82 -0.72 15.28
N THR A 125 10.70 -0.90 15.95
CA THR A 125 10.03 -2.18 16.26
C THR A 125 8.52 -1.97 16.21
N GLY A 126 7.77 -3.05 16.02
CA GLY A 126 6.31 -3.00 16.00
C GLY A 126 5.74 -2.59 14.64
N GLY A 127 4.42 -2.51 14.58
CA GLY A 127 3.70 -1.86 13.49
C GLY A 127 3.84 -0.33 13.48
N LYS A 128 3.38 0.27 12.39
CA LYS A 128 3.23 1.72 12.20
C LYS A 128 1.74 2.07 12.26
N PRO A 129 1.22 2.59 13.38
CA PRO A 129 -0.16 3.08 13.44
C PRO A 129 -0.38 4.17 12.40
N ASP A 130 -1.30 3.95 11.46
CA ASP A 130 -1.55 4.84 10.32
C ASP A 130 -3.00 4.72 9.82
N ASP A 131 -3.42 5.67 9.00
CA ASP A 131 -4.69 5.60 8.28
C ASP A 131 -4.63 4.54 7.18
N ILE A 132 -5.62 3.66 7.17
CA ILE A 132 -5.65 2.48 6.30
C ILE A 132 -6.81 2.60 5.32
N THR A 133 -6.47 2.67 4.04
CA THR A 133 -7.44 2.60 2.94
C THR A 133 -7.09 1.44 2.01
N VAL A 134 -8.10 0.67 1.62
CA VAL A 134 -7.99 -0.45 0.68
C VAL A 134 -9.04 -0.32 -0.41
N VAL A 135 -8.60 -0.40 -1.66
CA VAL A 135 -9.45 -0.58 -2.83
C VAL A 135 -9.03 -1.87 -3.51
N LEU A 136 -9.98 -2.78 -3.67
CA LEU A 136 -9.77 -4.08 -4.28
C LEU A 136 -10.69 -4.22 -5.50
N ALA A 137 -10.11 -4.61 -6.63
CA ALA A 137 -10.84 -4.83 -7.86
C ALA A 137 -10.35 -6.11 -8.55
N THR A 138 -11.23 -6.68 -9.36
CA THR A 138 -10.88 -7.77 -10.30
C THR A 138 -11.18 -7.33 -11.71
N VAL A 139 -10.37 -7.81 -12.65
CA VAL A 139 -10.58 -7.56 -14.07
C VAL A 139 -11.49 -8.66 -14.61
N ALA A 140 -12.63 -8.26 -15.18
CA ALA A 140 -13.57 -9.13 -15.87
C ALA A 140 -13.84 -8.53 -17.25
N ILE A 141 -13.64 -9.31 -18.31
CA ILE A 141 -13.77 -8.87 -19.72
C ILE A 141 -14.93 -9.59 -20.40
#